data_AF-A0A0N4TDU6-F1
#
_entry.id   AF-A0A0N4TDU6-F1
#
_cell.length_a   1.000
_cell.length_b   1.000
_cell.length_c   1.000
_cell.angle_alpha   90.00
_cell.angle_beta   90.00
_cell.angle_gamma   90.00
#
_symmetry.space_group_name_H-M   'P 1'
#
loop_
_entity.id
_entity.type
_entity.pdbx_description
1 polymer ?
#
loop_
_entity_poly.entity_id
_entity_poly.type
_entity_poly.pdbx_seq_one_letter_code
_entity_poly.pdbx_strand_id
1 'polypeptide(L)'
;MQEEQIDEDEKSDRMESDIEEMLLEPRFKYSRILNNVPGILRKDMATCMAIHDKFAALGSHSGNVYIIDHFGSLHPESVSFNSSVPSSI
;
A
#
# COMPACT_ATOMS: atom_id res chain seq x y z
N MET A 1 12.50 28.74 -47.04
CA MET A 1 12.15 27.89 -45.88
C MET A 1 13.44 27.27 -45.43
N GLN A 2 13.92 27.60 -44.23
CA GLN A 2 15.03 26.89 -43.61
C GLN A 2 14.43 25.58 -43.10
N GLU A 3 14.86 24.45 -43.66
CA GLU A 3 14.50 23.14 -43.15
C GLU A 3 15.25 22.95 -41.84
N GLU A 4 14.52 22.90 -40.72
CA GLU A 4 15.06 22.44 -39.44
C GLU A 4 15.45 20.96 -39.64
N GLN A 5 16.73 20.72 -39.89
CA GLN A 5 17.35 19.39 -39.78
C GLN A 5 17.25 18.97 -38.31
N ILE A 6 16.21 18.21 -37.99
CA ILE A 6 16.12 17.49 -36.73
C ILE A 6 17.13 16.34 -36.88
N ASP A 7 18.24 16.39 -36.14
CA ASP A 7 19.27 15.35 -36.10
C ASP A 7 18.61 13.98 -35.91
N GLU A 8 18.73 13.11 -36.92
CA GLU A 8 18.18 11.74 -36.89
C GLU A 8 18.79 10.91 -35.75
N ASP A 9 20.00 11.27 -35.31
CA ASP A 9 20.73 10.65 -34.21
C ASP A 9 20.01 10.83 -32.85
N GLU A 10 19.41 11.98 -32.56
CA GLU A 10 18.67 12.20 -31.29
C GLU A 10 17.35 11.41 -31.21
N LYS A 11 16.79 11.00 -32.34
CA LYS A 11 15.52 10.29 -32.40
C LYS A 11 15.69 8.78 -32.21
N SER A 12 16.85 8.25 -32.61
CA SER A 12 17.21 6.84 -32.44
C SER A 12 17.44 6.49 -30.97
N ASP A 13 18.20 7.31 -30.23
CA ASP A 13 18.52 7.07 -28.83
C ASP A 13 17.28 7.07 -27.91
N ARG A 14 16.30 7.94 -28.18
CA ARG A 14 15.04 7.99 -27.41
C ARG A 14 14.17 6.76 -27.66
N MET A 15 14.15 6.25 -28.89
CA MET A 15 13.35 5.08 -29.23
C MET A 15 13.98 3.82 -28.63
N GLU A 16 15.31 3.72 -28.62
CA GLU A 16 16.04 2.60 -28.00
C GLU A 16 15.88 2.58 -26.48
N SER A 17 15.90 3.74 -25.80
CA SER A 17 15.67 3.81 -24.35
C SER A 17 14.26 3.40 -23.93
N ASP A 18 13.23 3.79 -24.70
CA ASP A 18 11.83 3.45 -24.42
C ASP A 18 11.58 1.94 -24.58
N ILE A 19 12.24 1.31 -25.56
CA ILE A 19 12.20 -0.14 -25.77
C ILE A 19 12.92 -0.86 -24.61
N GLU A 20 14.06 -0.35 -24.16
CA GLU A 20 14.81 -0.90 -23.03
C GLU A 20 13.98 -0.84 -21.72
N GLU A 21 13.25 0.25 -21.49
CA GLU A 21 12.35 0.38 -20.32
C GLU A 21 11.12 -0.53 -20.43
N MET A 22 10.56 -0.74 -21.62
CA MET A 22 9.45 -1.69 -21.84
C MET A 22 9.85 -3.16 -21.67
N LEU A 23 11.12 -3.50 -21.89
CA LEU A 23 11.66 -4.86 -21.71
C LEU A 23 11.98 -5.18 -20.24
N LEU A 24 11.99 -4.18 -19.35
CA LEU A 24 12.16 -4.40 -17.92
C LEU A 24 10.93 -5.07 -17.31
N GLU A 25 11.15 -6.13 -16.54
CA GLU A 25 10.09 -6.76 -15.75
C GLU A 25 9.46 -5.71 -14.80
N PRO A 26 8.11 -5.59 -14.74
CA PRO A 26 7.45 -4.63 -13.88
C PRO A 26 7.90 -4.78 -12.42
N ARG A 27 8.61 -3.78 -11.91
CA ARG A 27 9.09 -3.81 -10.54
C ARG A 27 7.91 -3.58 -9.59
N PHE A 28 7.69 -4.51 -8.66
CA PHE A 28 6.73 -4.32 -7.58
C PHE A 28 7.15 -3.10 -6.73
N LYS A 29 6.46 -1.98 -6.90
CA LYS A 29 6.61 -0.80 -6.06
C LYS A 29 5.82 -1.04 -4.77
N TYR A 30 6.51 -1.24 -3.65
CA TYR A 30 5.89 -1.37 -2.34
C TYR A 30 6.41 -0.30 -1.38
N SER A 31 5.53 0.16 -0.50
CA SER A 31 5.87 1.00 0.64
C SER A 31 5.39 0.30 1.91
N ARG A 32 6.11 0.49 3.02
CA ARG A 32 5.65 0.01 4.31
C ARG A 32 4.59 0.94 4.84
N ILE A 33 3.49 0.38 5.31
CA ILE A 33 2.51 1.11 6.12
C ILE A 33 3.13 1.31 7.50
N LEU A 34 3.37 2.56 7.85
CA LEU A 34 4.01 2.94 9.11
C LEU A 34 2.93 3.46 10.08
N ASN A 35 3.29 4.33 11.01
CA ASN A 35 2.37 4.92 11.98
C ASN A 35 1.79 3.91 13.00
N ASN A 36 0.46 3.73 13.09
CA ASN A 36 -0.17 2.95 14.16
C ASN A 36 -0.05 1.44 13.95
N VAL A 37 0.03 0.98 12.69
CA VAL A 37 -0.02 -0.44 12.32
C VAL A 37 1.06 -1.26 13.01
N PRO A 38 2.36 -0.88 13.02
CA PRO A 38 3.36 -1.63 13.77
C PRO A 38 3.07 -1.73 15.27
N GLY A 39 2.44 -0.71 15.86
CA GLY A 39 2.05 -0.72 17.28
C GLY A 39 0.91 -1.71 17.56
N ILE A 40 -0.05 -1.80 16.66
CA ILE A 40 -1.15 -2.77 16.70
C ILE A 40 -0.58 -4.19 16.57
N LEU A 41 0.25 -4.43 15.54
CA LEU A 41 0.78 -5.76 15.23
C LEU A 41 1.84 -6.27 16.22
N ARG A 42 2.40 -5.39 17.06
CA ARG A 42 3.25 -5.80 18.18
C ARG A 42 2.45 -6.29 19.39
N LYS A 43 1.22 -5.82 19.55
CA LYS A 43 0.34 -6.14 20.69
C LYS A 43 -0.64 -7.25 20.37
N ASP A 44 -0.99 -7.41 19.11
CA ASP A 44 -1.97 -8.38 18.61
C ASP A 44 -1.61 -8.83 17.18
N MET A 45 -2.27 -9.87 16.69
CA MET A 45 -2.06 -10.43 15.36
C MET A 45 -3.19 -10.02 14.42
N ALA A 46 -2.88 -9.59 13.19
CA ALA A 46 -3.88 -9.42 12.14
C ALA A 46 -4.38 -10.78 11.64
N THR A 47 -5.69 -10.92 11.50
CA THR A 47 -6.34 -12.17 11.05
C THR A 47 -7.03 -12.02 9.70
N CYS A 48 -7.56 -10.84 9.38
CA CYS A 48 -8.19 -10.55 8.10
C CYS A 48 -8.01 -9.09 7.69
N MET A 49 -8.18 -8.79 6.40
CA MET A 49 -8.08 -7.44 5.87
C MET A 49 -9.03 -7.24 4.68
N ALA A 50 -9.63 -6.06 4.57
CA ALA A 50 -10.39 -5.61 3.41
C ALA A 50 -9.89 -4.21 2.98
N ILE A 51 -9.73 -4.00 1.67
CA ILE A 51 -9.17 -2.76 1.11
C ILE A 51 -10.26 -1.98 0.38
N HIS A 52 -10.28 -0.67 0.59
CA HIS A 52 -11.05 0.32 -0.14
C HIS A 52 -10.11 1.43 -0.64
N ASP A 53 -10.50 2.17 -1.67
CA ASP A 53 -9.71 3.26 -2.29
C ASP A 53 -9.33 4.42 -1.35
N LYS A 54 -9.83 4.42 -0.12
CA LYS A 54 -9.57 5.46 0.89
C LYS A 54 -9.00 4.90 2.18
N PHE A 55 -9.40 3.69 2.55
CA PHE A 55 -9.11 3.08 3.84
C PHE A 55 -8.96 1.57 3.69
N ALA A 56 -8.25 0.95 4.63
CA ALA A 56 -8.25 -0.48 4.83
C ALA A 56 -8.88 -0.81 6.18
N ALA A 57 -9.66 -1.88 6.23
CA ALA A 57 -10.15 -2.48 7.46
C ALA A 57 -9.25 -3.68 7.82
N LEU A 58 -8.65 -3.68 9.00
CA LEU A 58 -7.79 -4.73 9.52
C LEU A 58 -8.46 -5.37 10.74
N GLY A 59 -8.82 -6.63 10.63
CA GLY A 59 -9.31 -7.44 11.74
C GLY A 59 -8.16 -8.08 12.50
N SER A 60 -8.27 -8.17 13.82
CA SER A 60 -7.25 -8.77 14.68
C SER A 60 -7.76 -9.98 15.46
N HIS A 61 -6.83 -10.78 16.00
CA HIS A 61 -7.15 -11.98 16.76
C HIS A 61 -7.99 -11.68 18.00
N SER A 62 -7.76 -10.54 18.68
CA SER A 62 -8.57 -10.15 19.84
C SER A 62 -10.00 -9.66 19.50
N GLY A 63 -10.38 -9.64 18.22
CA GLY A 63 -11.71 -9.21 17.77
C GLY A 63 -11.82 -7.71 17.48
N ASN A 64 -10.71 -6.98 17.41
CA ASN A 64 -10.72 -5.57 17.00
C ASN A 64 -10.82 -5.45 15.48
N VAL A 65 -11.49 -4.39 15.02
CA VAL A 65 -11.50 -3.96 13.61
C VAL A 65 -10.95 -2.54 13.54
N TYR A 66 -9.76 -2.42 12.97
CA TYR A 66 -9.06 -1.16 12.79
C TYR A 66 -9.33 -0.61 11.40
N ILE A 67 -9.85 0.60 11.31
CA ILE A 67 -9.95 1.33 10.04
C ILE A 67 -8.73 2.23 9.93
N ILE A 68 -7.92 2.03 8.90
CA ILE A 68 -6.67 2.76 8.67
C ILE A 68 -6.62 3.40 7.29
N ASP A 69 -5.94 4.53 7.14
CA ASP A 69 -5.59 5.08 5.83
C ASP A 69 -4.37 4.39 5.20
N HIS A 70 -4.00 4.78 3.97
CA HIS A 70 -2.83 4.24 3.25
C HIS A 70 -1.48 4.51 3.91
N PHE A 71 -1.41 5.44 4.87
CA PHE A 71 -0.21 5.74 5.65
C PHE A 71 -0.17 5.00 7.00
N GLY A 72 -1.26 4.32 7.37
CA GLY A 72 -1.40 3.57 8.60
C GLY A 72 -1.92 4.37 9.78
N SER A 73 -2.52 5.53 9.53
CA SER A 73 -3.19 6.34 10.55
C SER A 73 -4.55 5.75 10.89
N LEU A 74 -4.84 5.66 12.19
CA LEU A 74 -6.11 5.13 12.67
C LEU A 74 -7.26 6.12 12.43
N HIS A 75 -8.35 5.64 11.81
CA HIS A 75 -9.60 6.39 11.71
C HIS A 75 -10.37 6.33 13.05
N PRO A 76 -11.05 7.42 13.47
CA PRO A 76 -11.78 7.47 14.74
C PRO A 76 -12.87 6.41 14.90
N GLU A 77 -13.43 5.91 13.79
CA GLU A 77 -14.46 4.87 13.78
C GLU A 77 -13.92 3.43 13.92
N SER A 78 -12.65 3.26 14.30
CA SER A 78 -12.11 1.93 14.60
C SER A 78 -12.84 1.33 15.80
N VAL A 79 -13.32 0.09 15.67
CA VAL A 79 -14.17 -0.56 16.67
C VAL A 79 -13.45 -1.71 17.35
N SER A 80 -13.69 -1.85 18.65
CA SER A 80 -13.15 -2.92 19.49
C SER A 80 -14.27 -3.81 19.98
N PHE A 81 -14.29 -5.08 19.58
CA PHE A 81 -15.18 -6.08 20.18
C PHE A 81 -14.42 -6.84 21.26
N ASN A 82 -14.49 -6.35 22.50
CA ASN A 82 -13.97 -7.10 23.64
C ASN A 82 -14.92 -8.27 23.93
N SER A 83 -14.59 -9.47 23.44
CA SER A 83 -15.20 -10.70 23.97
C SER A 83 -14.60 -10.97 25.35
N SER A 84 -15.08 -10.25 26.36
CA SER A 84 -14.88 -10.70 27.75
C SER A 84 -15.76 -11.94 27.93
N VAL A 85 -15.22 -13.11 27.58
CA VAL A 85 -15.75 -14.37 28.09
C VAL A 85 -15.33 -14.42 29.56
N PRO A 86 -16.28 -14.34 30.51
CA PRO A 86 -15.93 -14.48 31.90
C PRO A 86 -15.35 -15.88 32.09
N SER A 87 -14.15 -15.96 32.66
CA SER A 87 -13.52 -17.21 33.03
C SER A 87 -14.53 -18.04 33.80
N SER A 88 -14.94 -19.19 33.24
CA SER A 88 -15.80 -20.11 33.96
C SER A 88 -15.02 -20.62 35.16
N ILE A 89 -15.60 -20.38 36.34
CA ILE A 89 -15.14 -20.76 37.68
C ILE A 89 -14.78 -22.23 37.80
#